data_AF-A0A7S2XD20-F1
#
_entry.id   AF-A0A7S2XD20-F1
#
_cell.length_a   1.000
_cell.length_b   1.000
_cell.length_c   1.000
_cell.angle_alpha   90.00
_cell.angle_beta   90.00
_cell.angle_gamma   90.00
#
_symmetry.space_group_name_H-M   'P 1'
#
loop_
_entity.id
_entity.type
_entity.pdbx_description
1 polymer ?
#
loop_
_entity_poly.entity_id
_entity_poly.type
_entity_poly.pdbx_seq_one_letter_code
_entity_poly.pdbx_strand_id
1 'polypeptide(L)'
;YMGKKTFKYIFIPAAFGEPMREIEAPQPQTIQDHQFVDGLRKHFSKVGGKMDRKIVESQLAEKMKGKKIDDSMMNELLRQSSVEIVPLSVPKKESKFLSISMYVDDQGIAKNLPKNERASRIALAAGRPTEVRGDAFLGRVFDDQEAWTRVDFTMADCSSDADWIKYARASNAKGQSGSMADLKAMIGDKVNAYNSQQPMNAPANTTVKKPPSGATEKYSWKQGDDEIEITIKVSPDCKSKDVKVKFQTSSITVEVKGESVLKGNLFGIIHTDGSTWSLSGDGKQRTLSIELEKAKEITWTALLQ
;
A
#
# COMPACT_ATOMS: atom_id res chain seq x y z
N TYR A 1 -11.75 -13.52 22.28
CA TYR A 1 -10.85 -12.33 22.29
C TYR A 1 -11.41 -11.22 23.16
N MET A 2 -12.72 -10.97 23.10
CA MET A 2 -13.41 -9.94 23.91
C MET A 2 -13.18 -10.12 25.41
N GLY A 3 -12.92 -9.00 26.11
CA GLY A 3 -12.76 -8.95 27.56
C GLY A 3 -11.33 -9.13 28.10
N LYS A 4 -10.34 -9.46 27.25
CA LYS A 4 -8.93 -9.41 27.66
C LYS A 4 -8.49 -7.96 27.86
N LYS A 5 -7.62 -7.70 28.85
CA LYS A 5 -7.01 -6.38 29.11
C LYS A 5 -5.71 -6.16 28.33
N THR A 6 -5.13 -7.22 27.80
CA THR A 6 -3.84 -7.21 27.10
C THR A 6 -3.91 -8.10 25.86
N PHE A 7 -2.93 -7.92 24.97
CA PHE A 7 -2.69 -8.80 23.83
C PHE A 7 -1.19 -9.01 23.62
N LYS A 8 -0.84 -10.14 23.03
CA LYS A 8 0.53 -10.46 22.63
C LYS A 8 0.81 -10.13 21.16
N TYR A 9 2.03 -9.72 20.88
CA TYR A 9 2.58 -9.51 19.55
C TYR A 9 4.05 -9.94 19.51
N ILE A 10 4.63 -10.08 18.33
CA ILE A 10 6.01 -10.58 18.19
C ILE A 10 6.94 -9.45 17.78
N PHE A 11 8.06 -9.33 18.48
CA PHE A 11 9.20 -8.53 18.05
C PHE A 11 10.19 -9.39 17.28
N ILE A 12 10.61 -8.91 16.12
CA ILE A 12 11.57 -9.54 15.22
C ILE A 12 12.76 -8.58 15.09
N PRO A 13 13.81 -8.74 15.91
CA PRO A 13 15.00 -7.91 15.80
C PRO A 13 15.67 -8.11 14.43
N ALA A 14 16.32 -7.08 13.90
CA ALA A 14 17.10 -7.18 12.66
C ALA A 14 18.41 -7.95 12.88
N ALA A 15 18.98 -7.84 14.08
CA ALA A 15 20.22 -8.50 14.45
C ALA A 15 20.06 -10.02 14.43
N PHE A 16 20.91 -10.71 13.66
CA PHE A 16 20.82 -12.17 13.49
C PHE A 16 20.94 -12.93 14.83
N GLY A 17 21.82 -12.46 15.73
CA GLY A 17 22.07 -13.08 17.03
C GLY A 17 21.00 -12.85 18.09
N GLU A 18 20.02 -11.98 17.84
CA GLU A 18 18.92 -11.74 18.78
C GLU A 18 17.70 -12.60 18.43
N PRO A 19 17.10 -13.30 19.40
CA PRO A 19 15.92 -14.12 19.16
C PRO A 19 14.65 -13.27 19.00
N MET A 20 13.69 -13.77 18.23
CA MET A 20 12.32 -13.23 18.25
C MET A 20 11.69 -13.46 19.63
N ARG A 21 10.83 -12.55 20.07
CA ARG A 21 10.19 -12.63 21.39
C ARG A 21 8.76 -12.14 21.37
N GLU A 22 7.96 -12.72 22.26
CA GLU A 22 6.62 -12.22 22.57
C GLU A 22 6.73 -10.96 23.41
N ILE A 23 5.94 -9.96 23.06
CA ILE A 23 5.73 -8.76 23.87
C ILE A 23 4.24 -8.65 24.16
N GLU A 24 3.92 -8.23 25.36
CA GLU A 24 2.56 -7.96 25.80
C GLU A 24 2.29 -6.46 25.84
N ALA A 25 1.13 -6.04 25.34
CA ALA A 25 0.68 -4.67 25.37
C ALA A 25 -0.77 -4.59 25.89
N PRO A 26 -1.16 -3.46 26.50
CA PRO A 26 -2.55 -3.22 26.89
C PRO A 26 -3.45 -3.19 25.65
N GLN A 27 -4.67 -3.71 25.79
CA GLN A 27 -5.71 -3.55 24.78
C GLN A 27 -6.07 -2.06 24.66
N PRO A 28 -6.28 -1.57 23.42
CA PRO A 28 -6.75 -0.22 23.21
C PRO A 28 -8.14 -0.03 23.84
N GLN A 29 -8.36 1.11 24.49
CA GLN A 29 -9.67 1.43 25.07
C GLN A 29 -10.70 1.81 24.02
N THR A 30 -10.25 2.37 22.89
CA THR A 30 -11.05 2.76 21.73
C THR A 30 -10.30 2.43 20.45
N ILE A 31 -10.98 2.41 19.29
CA ILE A 31 -10.32 2.15 18.00
C ILE A 31 -9.29 3.25 17.64
N GLN A 32 -9.47 4.46 18.17
CA GLN A 32 -8.56 5.59 17.99
C GLN A 32 -7.36 5.56 18.96
N ASP A 33 -7.30 4.59 19.87
CA ASP A 33 -6.17 4.45 20.78
C ASP A 33 -4.97 3.88 20.03
N HIS A 34 -4.02 4.77 19.74
CA HIS A 34 -2.80 4.47 19.00
C HIS A 34 -1.62 4.08 19.90
N GLN A 35 -1.80 3.89 21.21
CA GLN A 35 -0.69 3.61 22.16
C GLN A 35 0.27 2.52 21.70
N PHE A 36 -0.26 1.43 21.14
CA PHE A 36 0.57 0.36 20.60
C PHE A 36 1.46 0.85 19.45
N VAL A 37 0.87 1.52 18.46
CA VAL A 37 1.59 2.02 17.27
C VAL A 37 2.56 3.14 17.67
N ASP A 38 2.18 4.00 18.61
CA ASP A 38 3.05 5.04 19.17
C ASP A 38 4.25 4.44 19.91
N GLY A 39 4.05 3.30 20.59
CA GLY A 39 5.13 2.53 21.20
C GLY A 39 6.13 2.03 20.16
N LEU A 40 5.66 1.50 19.03
CA LEU A 40 6.52 1.07 17.93
C LEU A 40 7.22 2.27 17.28
N ARG A 41 6.53 3.39 17.10
CA ARG A 41 7.11 4.63 16.59
C ARG A 41 8.26 5.11 17.46
N LYS A 42 8.06 5.11 18.79
CA LYS A 42 9.11 5.45 19.77
C LYS A 42 10.28 4.45 19.78
N HIS A 43 10.05 3.20 19.37
CA HIS A 43 11.12 2.21 19.19
C HIS A 43 11.95 2.57 17.95
N PHE A 44 11.31 2.76 16.80
CA PHE A 44 12.00 3.11 15.55
C PHE A 44 12.70 4.46 15.57
N SER A 45 12.24 5.43 16.37
CA SER A 45 12.95 6.70 16.55
C SER A 45 14.25 6.56 17.34
N LYS A 46 14.40 5.51 18.15
CA LYS A 46 15.61 5.22 18.93
C LYS A 46 16.58 4.30 18.20
N VAL A 47 16.07 3.44 17.32
CA VAL A 47 16.86 2.47 16.57
C VAL A 47 17.27 3.11 15.24
N GLY A 48 18.53 3.51 15.11
CA GLY A 48 19.04 4.17 13.91
C GLY A 48 20.55 4.44 13.90
N GLY A 49 21.18 4.31 12.73
CA GLY A 49 22.54 4.78 12.47
C GLY A 49 22.57 6.23 11.95
N LYS A 50 23.76 6.78 11.69
CA LYS A 50 23.88 8.05 10.94
C LYS A 50 23.24 7.85 9.56
N MET A 51 22.14 8.56 9.30
CA MET A 51 21.41 8.47 8.03
C MET A 51 22.25 8.91 6.86
N ASP A 52 22.09 8.24 5.72
CA ASP A 52 22.74 8.66 4.48
C ASP A 52 21.95 9.82 3.87
N ARG A 53 22.54 11.01 3.96
CA ARG A 53 21.97 12.26 3.45
C ARG A 53 21.56 12.15 1.98
N LYS A 54 22.29 11.38 1.14
CA LYS A 54 21.95 11.22 -0.28
C LYS A 54 20.70 10.38 -0.49
N ILE A 55 20.47 9.36 0.35
CA ILE A 55 19.27 8.52 0.26
C ILE A 55 18.04 9.33 0.66
N VAL A 56 18.16 10.08 1.76
CA VAL A 56 17.07 10.94 2.23
C VAL A 56 16.77 12.06 1.23
N GLU A 57 17.81 12.72 0.68
CA GLU A 57 17.65 13.72 -0.39
C GLU A 57 17.00 13.12 -1.64
N SER A 58 17.38 11.91 -2.05
CA SER A 58 16.74 11.22 -3.18
C SER A 58 15.27 10.90 -2.92
N GLN A 59 14.93 10.40 -1.72
CA GLN A 59 13.55 10.06 -1.35
C GLN A 59 12.67 11.30 -1.17
N LEU A 60 13.22 12.40 -0.64
CA LEU A 60 12.51 13.65 -0.45
C LEU A 60 12.43 14.48 -1.73
N ALA A 61 13.42 14.39 -2.64
CA ALA A 61 13.37 15.09 -3.92
C ALA A 61 12.18 14.63 -4.78
N GLU A 62 11.83 13.34 -4.72
CA GLU A 62 10.60 12.83 -5.33
C GLU A 62 9.34 13.42 -4.70
N LYS A 63 9.31 13.60 -3.38
CA LYS A 63 8.14 14.12 -2.64
C LYS A 63 8.00 15.64 -2.65
N MET A 64 9.08 16.40 -2.77
CA MET A 64 9.11 17.86 -2.50
C MET A 64 9.22 18.77 -3.74
N LYS A 65 8.96 18.25 -4.96
CA LYS A 65 8.99 19.01 -6.24
C LYS A 65 10.20 19.97 -6.36
N GLY A 66 11.39 19.55 -5.89
CA GLY A 66 12.63 20.32 -6.04
C GLY A 66 12.83 21.51 -5.09
N LYS A 67 12.06 21.65 -4.00
CA LYS A 67 12.38 22.63 -2.95
C LYS A 67 13.67 22.23 -2.21
N LYS A 68 14.57 23.20 -1.99
CA LYS A 68 15.78 22.99 -1.19
C LYS A 68 15.39 22.66 0.24
N ILE A 69 15.90 21.55 0.74
CA ILE A 69 15.71 21.09 2.12
C ILE A 69 16.90 21.60 2.92
N ASP A 70 16.64 22.45 3.91
CA ASP A 70 17.69 22.90 4.83
C ASP A 70 17.98 21.84 5.91
N ASP A 71 19.13 21.97 6.58
CA ASP A 71 19.58 21.00 7.58
C ASP A 71 18.62 20.89 8.78
N SER A 72 17.84 21.94 9.08
CA SER A 72 16.88 21.95 10.18
C SER A 72 15.63 21.14 9.84
N MET A 73 15.08 21.36 8.65
CA MET A 73 13.93 20.63 8.12
C MET A 73 14.26 19.15 7.92
N MET A 74 15.49 18.86 7.47
CA MET A 74 15.99 17.50 7.40
C MET A 74 15.93 16.86 8.79
N ASN A 75 16.61 17.42 9.80
CA ASN A 75 16.65 16.86 11.15
C ASN A 75 15.27 16.64 11.80
N GLU A 76 14.26 17.44 11.45
CA GLU A 76 12.88 17.25 11.92
C GLU A 76 12.18 16.07 11.21
N LEU A 77 12.33 15.95 9.88
CA LEU A 77 11.85 14.78 9.13
C LEU A 77 12.52 13.48 9.61
N LEU A 78 13.80 13.56 9.99
CA LEU A 78 14.56 12.45 10.59
C LEU A 78 14.06 12.06 11.99
N ARG A 79 13.39 12.97 12.71
CA ARG A 79 12.77 12.70 14.01
C ARG A 79 11.36 12.15 13.91
N GLN A 80 10.66 12.44 12.81
CA GLN A 80 9.38 11.85 12.49
C GLN A 80 9.56 10.46 11.86
N SER A 81 10.07 9.48 12.62
CA SER A 81 9.92 8.08 12.22
C SER A 81 8.44 7.75 12.15
N SER A 82 7.96 7.14 11.06
CA SER A 82 6.61 6.63 10.99
C SER A 82 6.61 5.11 11.09
N VAL A 83 5.43 4.51 11.24
CA VAL A 83 5.29 3.06 11.30
C VAL A 83 4.57 2.65 10.03
N GLU A 84 5.27 1.97 9.13
CA GLU A 84 4.64 1.36 7.97
C GLU A 84 3.96 0.06 8.41
N ILE A 85 2.68 -0.08 8.05
CA ILE A 85 1.90 -1.29 8.32
C ILE A 85 1.80 -2.09 7.02
N VAL A 86 2.45 -3.25 6.98
CA VAL A 86 2.40 -4.21 5.87
C VAL A 86 1.34 -5.26 6.19
N PRO A 87 0.14 -5.23 5.58
CA PRO A 87 -0.92 -6.20 5.84
C PRO A 87 -0.56 -7.53 5.20
N LEU A 88 -0.21 -8.55 5.99
CA LEU A 88 0.19 -9.85 5.49
C LEU A 88 -1.01 -10.73 5.12
N SER A 89 -2.09 -10.62 5.87
CA SER A 89 -3.37 -11.26 5.58
C SER A 89 -4.53 -10.28 5.78
N VAL A 90 -5.67 -10.58 5.17
CA VAL A 90 -6.90 -9.79 5.27
C VAL A 90 -7.94 -10.50 6.14
N PRO A 91 -8.82 -9.77 6.84
CA PRO A 91 -9.86 -10.38 7.66
C PRO A 91 -11.04 -10.77 6.77
N LYS A 92 -11.25 -12.07 6.56
CA LYS A 92 -12.43 -12.62 5.85
C LYS A 92 -12.99 -13.81 6.61
N LYS A 93 -14.17 -14.29 6.20
CA LYS A 93 -14.81 -15.48 6.80
C LYS A 93 -13.85 -16.69 6.85
N GLU A 94 -13.04 -16.89 5.82
CA GLU A 94 -12.08 -18.01 5.75
C GLU A 94 -10.94 -17.88 6.77
N SER A 95 -10.54 -16.65 7.14
CA SER A 95 -9.57 -16.40 8.20
C SER A 95 -10.22 -16.24 9.57
N LYS A 96 -11.52 -16.51 9.69
CA LYS A 96 -12.33 -16.22 10.89
C LYS A 96 -12.23 -14.75 11.31
N PHE A 97 -12.18 -13.87 10.31
CA PHE A 97 -12.03 -12.43 10.44
C PHE A 97 -10.71 -12.01 11.12
N LEU A 98 -9.71 -12.88 11.13
CA LEU A 98 -8.37 -12.55 11.62
C LEU A 98 -7.51 -11.98 10.50
N SER A 99 -6.81 -10.90 10.81
CA SER A 99 -5.77 -10.30 9.97
C SER A 99 -4.43 -10.27 10.71
N ILE A 100 -3.35 -10.48 9.97
CA ILE A 100 -1.97 -10.39 10.46
C ILE A 100 -1.32 -9.23 9.73
N SER A 101 -0.72 -8.32 10.49
CA SER A 101 0.02 -7.18 9.96
C SER A 101 1.42 -7.15 10.53
N MET A 102 2.37 -6.78 9.68
CA MET A 102 3.73 -6.47 10.07
C MET A 102 3.91 -4.96 10.18
N TYR A 103 4.60 -4.51 11.22
CA TYR A 103 4.90 -3.11 11.48
C TYR A 103 6.41 -2.92 11.32
N VAL A 104 6.82 -2.02 10.43
CA VAL A 104 8.23 -1.79 10.09
C VAL A 104 8.55 -0.30 10.10
N ASP A 105 9.84 0.01 10.17
CA ASP A 105 10.34 1.38 10.04
C ASP A 105 10.31 1.80 8.56
N ASP A 106 9.50 2.81 8.25
CA ASP A 106 9.39 3.36 6.88
C ASP A 106 10.69 4.01 6.40
N GLN A 107 11.55 4.40 7.35
CA GLN A 107 12.86 4.98 7.09
C GLN A 107 13.99 3.95 7.17
N GLY A 108 13.70 2.64 7.29
CA GLY A 108 14.74 1.63 7.48
C GLY A 108 15.81 1.62 6.36
N ILE A 109 15.42 1.95 5.12
CA ILE A 109 16.34 2.12 3.98
C ILE A 109 17.21 3.37 4.18
N ALA A 110 16.59 4.52 4.48
CA ALA A 110 17.27 5.80 4.68
C ALA A 110 18.28 5.76 5.84
N LYS A 111 17.89 5.10 6.93
CA LYS A 111 18.70 4.82 8.12
C LYS A 111 19.79 3.78 7.86
N ASN A 112 19.87 3.22 6.65
CA ASN A 112 20.78 2.13 6.27
C ASN A 112 20.74 0.97 7.27
N LEU A 113 19.54 0.65 7.78
CA LEU A 113 19.38 -0.44 8.73
C LEU A 113 19.66 -1.78 8.04
N PRO A 114 20.18 -2.79 8.76
CA PRO A 114 20.43 -4.10 8.18
C PRO A 114 19.12 -4.75 7.71
N LYS A 115 19.22 -5.57 6.66
CA LYS A 115 18.08 -6.36 6.19
C LYS A 115 17.67 -7.36 7.27
N ASN A 116 16.38 -7.39 7.58
CA ASN A 116 15.79 -8.34 8.50
C ASN A 116 15.29 -9.55 7.73
N GLU A 117 16.17 -10.56 7.60
CA GLU A 117 15.87 -11.79 6.85
C GLU A 117 14.68 -12.56 7.44
N ARG A 118 14.51 -12.56 8.77
CA ARG A 118 13.39 -13.23 9.43
C ARG A 118 12.06 -12.59 9.03
N ALA A 119 11.95 -11.28 9.18
CA ALA A 119 10.74 -10.54 8.83
C ALA A 119 10.44 -10.62 7.32
N SER A 120 11.46 -10.42 6.48
CA SER A 120 11.32 -10.50 5.02
C SER A 120 10.85 -11.88 4.56
N ARG A 121 11.35 -12.97 5.17
CA ARG A 121 10.91 -14.34 4.87
C ARG A 121 9.49 -14.63 5.31
N ILE A 122 9.01 -14.06 6.42
CA ILE A 122 7.61 -14.19 6.85
C ILE A 122 6.68 -13.50 5.83
N ALA A 123 7.04 -12.28 5.40
CA ALA A 123 6.27 -11.55 4.40
C ALA A 123 6.23 -12.30 3.05
N LEU A 124 7.38 -12.81 2.60
CA LEU A 124 7.48 -13.68 1.43
C LEU A 124 6.60 -14.94 1.59
N ALA A 125 6.65 -15.60 2.74
CA ALA A 125 5.86 -16.80 2.99
C ALA A 125 4.36 -16.52 2.94
N ALA A 126 3.92 -15.35 3.40
CA ALA A 126 2.53 -14.87 3.30
C ALA A 126 2.12 -14.49 1.86
N GLY A 127 3.02 -14.56 0.87
CA GLY A 127 2.74 -14.14 -0.51
C GLY A 127 2.78 -12.63 -0.71
N ARG A 128 3.45 -11.90 0.18
CA ARG A 128 3.71 -10.45 0.07
C ARG A 128 5.19 -10.17 0.23
N PRO A 129 6.00 -10.35 -0.84
CA PRO A 129 7.42 -10.07 -0.77
C PRO A 129 7.66 -8.60 -0.43
N THR A 130 8.25 -8.37 0.75
CA THR A 130 8.65 -7.06 1.28
C THR A 130 10.08 -7.19 1.80
N GLU A 131 10.97 -6.30 1.36
CA GLU A 131 12.31 -6.21 1.94
C GLU A 131 12.24 -5.36 3.21
N VAL A 132 12.34 -6.01 4.36
CA VAL A 132 12.28 -5.33 5.65
C VAL A 132 13.68 -4.90 6.08
N ARG A 133 13.85 -3.61 6.38
CA ARG A 133 15.11 -3.03 6.89
C ARG A 133 14.92 -2.62 8.35
N GLY A 134 15.77 -3.12 9.23
CA GLY A 134 15.64 -2.90 10.68
C GLY A 134 14.65 -3.82 11.36
N ASP A 135 14.30 -3.48 12.58
CA ASP A 135 13.41 -4.30 13.40
C ASP A 135 11.99 -4.33 12.82
N ALA A 136 11.25 -5.38 13.13
CA ALA A 136 9.85 -5.52 12.75
C ALA A 136 9.00 -6.06 13.88
N PHE A 137 7.71 -5.82 13.80
CA PHE A 137 6.74 -6.38 14.75
C PHE A 137 5.59 -7.06 14.01
N LEU A 138 5.05 -8.16 14.54
CA LEU A 138 3.87 -8.84 14.00
C LEU A 138 2.74 -8.78 15.00
N GLY A 139 1.57 -8.30 14.55
CA GLY A 139 0.35 -8.27 15.33
C GLY A 139 -0.79 -8.95 14.61
N ARG A 140 -1.77 -9.43 15.39
CA ARG A 140 -3.02 -9.99 14.90
C ARG A 140 -4.20 -9.15 15.38
N VAL A 141 -5.19 -9.02 14.52
CA VAL A 141 -6.43 -8.29 14.78
C VAL A 141 -7.59 -9.17 14.35
N PHE A 142 -8.68 -9.11 15.10
CA PHE A 142 -9.99 -9.56 14.67
C PHE A 142 -10.77 -8.34 14.18
N ASP A 143 -11.36 -8.42 13.00
CA ASP A 143 -12.16 -7.36 12.38
C ASP A 143 -13.23 -7.98 11.47
N ASP A 144 -14.48 -8.01 11.91
CA ASP A 144 -15.62 -8.49 11.13
C ASP A 144 -16.48 -7.36 10.56
N GLN A 145 -15.96 -6.12 10.54
CA GLN A 145 -16.63 -4.87 10.18
C GLN A 145 -17.60 -4.31 11.24
N GLU A 146 -18.00 -5.10 12.23
CA GLU A 146 -18.84 -4.65 13.35
C GLU A 146 -18.02 -4.50 14.64
N ALA A 147 -17.13 -5.45 14.89
CA ALA A 147 -16.26 -5.53 16.04
C ALA A 147 -14.79 -5.57 15.61
N TRP A 148 -13.97 -4.80 16.33
CA TRP A 148 -12.54 -4.73 16.11
C TRP A 148 -11.80 -4.96 17.43
N THR A 149 -10.80 -5.84 17.47
CA THR A 149 -9.96 -6.03 18.65
C THR A 149 -8.58 -6.61 18.31
N ARG A 150 -7.57 -6.29 19.11
CA ARG A 150 -6.28 -6.95 19.04
C ARG A 150 -6.40 -8.37 19.56
N VAL A 151 -5.72 -9.29 18.90
CA VAL A 151 -5.71 -10.70 19.27
C VAL A 151 -4.26 -11.10 19.49
N ASP A 152 -4.01 -11.92 20.50
CA ASP A 152 -2.69 -12.49 20.75
C ASP A 152 -2.10 -13.02 19.45
N PHE A 153 -0.86 -12.70 19.14
CA PHE A 153 -0.03 -13.35 18.12
C PHE A 153 1.24 -13.80 18.84
N THR A 154 1.49 -15.10 18.83
CA THR A 154 2.47 -15.79 19.69
C THR A 154 3.57 -16.42 18.86
N MET A 155 4.63 -16.91 19.50
CA MET A 155 5.72 -17.59 18.80
C MET A 155 5.23 -18.85 18.05
N ALA A 156 4.17 -19.49 18.53
CA ALA A 156 3.54 -20.63 17.85
C ALA A 156 2.90 -20.23 16.50
N ASP A 157 2.51 -18.97 16.33
CA ASP A 157 1.96 -18.46 15.08
C ASP A 157 3.05 -18.10 14.05
N CYS A 158 4.32 -18.03 14.45
CA CYS A 158 5.48 -17.72 13.61
C CYS A 158 6.03 -18.93 12.83
N SER A 159 5.15 -19.85 12.41
CA SER A 159 5.53 -21.00 11.59
C SER A 159 5.18 -20.81 10.12
N SER A 160 6.06 -21.26 9.21
CA SER A 160 5.84 -21.17 7.77
C SER A 160 4.69 -22.05 7.25
N ASP A 161 4.24 -23.01 8.05
CA ASP A 161 3.12 -23.92 7.77
C ASP A 161 1.84 -23.55 8.54
N ALA A 162 1.86 -22.44 9.30
CA ALA A 162 0.68 -21.95 10.01
C ALA A 162 -0.49 -21.70 9.04
N ASP A 163 -1.71 -21.98 9.47
CA ASP A 163 -2.88 -21.89 8.59
C ASP A 163 -3.10 -20.48 8.04
N TRP A 164 -2.75 -19.46 8.82
CA TRP A 164 -2.82 -18.08 8.36
C TRP A 164 -1.84 -17.77 7.21
N ILE A 165 -0.67 -18.42 7.16
CA ILE A 165 0.30 -18.28 6.05
C ILE A 165 -0.27 -18.90 4.77
N LYS A 166 -0.85 -20.10 4.86
CA LYS A 166 -1.49 -20.78 3.71
C LYS A 166 -2.63 -19.93 3.17
N TYR A 167 -3.49 -19.44 4.06
CA TYR A 167 -4.56 -18.52 3.73
C TYR A 167 -4.04 -17.23 3.08
N ALA A 168 -3.07 -16.57 3.72
CA ALA A 168 -2.48 -15.33 3.24
C ALA A 168 -1.90 -15.50 1.84
N ARG A 169 -1.10 -16.55 1.62
CA ARG A 169 -0.51 -16.85 0.33
C ARG A 169 -1.56 -17.08 -0.75
N ALA A 170 -2.59 -17.88 -0.46
CA ALA A 170 -3.67 -18.11 -1.41
C ALA A 170 -4.47 -16.83 -1.73
N SER A 171 -4.76 -16.01 -0.71
CA SER A 171 -5.47 -14.74 -0.88
C SER A 171 -4.63 -13.72 -1.64
N ASN A 172 -3.33 -13.63 -1.38
CA ASN A 172 -2.42 -12.69 -2.01
C ASN A 172 -2.06 -13.11 -3.45
N ALA A 173 -1.96 -14.42 -3.73
CA ALA A 173 -1.75 -14.95 -5.08
C ALA A 173 -2.95 -14.70 -6.01
N LYS A 174 -4.19 -14.76 -5.49
CA LYS A 174 -5.39 -14.41 -6.25
C LYS A 174 -5.42 -12.94 -6.71
N GLY A 175 -4.70 -12.06 -6.02
CA GLY A 175 -4.46 -10.68 -6.47
C GLY A 175 -3.44 -10.57 -7.61
N GLN A 176 -2.66 -11.63 -7.88
CA GLN A 176 -1.65 -11.68 -8.96
C GLN A 176 -2.12 -12.47 -10.19
N SER A 177 -2.98 -13.49 -10.04
CA SER A 177 -3.37 -14.38 -11.15
C SER A 177 -4.34 -13.79 -12.17
N GLY A 178 -4.99 -12.65 -11.90
CA GLY A 178 -5.71 -11.90 -12.93
C GLY A 178 -4.78 -11.43 -14.07
N SER A 179 -3.53 -11.08 -13.73
CA SER A 179 -2.56 -10.57 -14.70
C SER A 179 -2.05 -11.61 -15.71
N MET A 180 -1.99 -12.91 -15.35
CA MET A 180 -1.43 -13.94 -16.24
C MET A 180 -2.48 -14.51 -17.21
N ALA A 181 -3.74 -14.59 -16.78
CA ALA A 181 -4.86 -14.99 -17.64
C ALA A 181 -5.11 -13.93 -18.73
N ASP A 182 -5.05 -12.65 -18.36
CA ASP A 182 -5.15 -11.53 -19.30
C ASP A 182 -3.95 -11.45 -20.26
N LEU A 183 -2.74 -11.80 -19.79
CA LEU A 183 -1.55 -11.90 -20.65
C LEU A 183 -1.65 -13.05 -21.67
N LYS A 184 -2.22 -14.19 -21.27
CA LYS A 184 -2.43 -15.35 -22.14
C LYS A 184 -3.56 -15.12 -23.17
N ALA A 185 -4.53 -14.27 -22.84
CA ALA A 185 -5.55 -13.81 -23.78
C ALA A 185 -5.00 -12.76 -24.78
N MET A 186 -3.98 -11.99 -24.39
CA MET A 186 -3.32 -11.00 -25.26
C MET A 186 -2.29 -11.59 -26.22
N ILE A 187 -1.65 -12.71 -25.86
CA ILE A 187 -0.72 -13.44 -26.73
C ILE A 187 -1.46 -14.65 -27.28
N GLY A 188 -2.27 -14.46 -28.32
CA GLY A 188 -2.98 -15.54 -29.00
C GLY A 188 -2.05 -16.67 -29.46
N ASP A 189 -2.62 -17.80 -29.90
CA ASP A 189 -2.04 -19.13 -30.22
C ASP A 189 -0.82 -19.20 -31.19
N LYS A 190 0.20 -18.35 -31.03
CA LYS A 190 1.44 -18.39 -31.81
C LYS A 190 2.66 -18.10 -30.95
N VAL A 191 2.99 -19.04 -30.08
CA VAL A 191 4.39 -19.28 -29.71
C VAL A 191 4.65 -20.79 -29.63
N ASN A 192 4.61 -21.45 -30.78
CA ASN A 192 5.34 -22.69 -31.01
C ASN A 192 6.54 -22.35 -31.88
N ALA A 193 7.71 -22.11 -31.27
CA ALA A 193 9.00 -22.53 -31.82
C ALA A 193 10.12 -22.29 -30.79
N TYR A 194 10.98 -23.31 -30.67
CA TYR A 194 12.30 -23.37 -30.02
C TYR A 194 12.40 -23.70 -28.53
N ASN A 195 12.54 -25.01 -28.31
CA ASN A 195 13.26 -25.62 -27.21
C ASN A 195 14.74 -25.78 -27.61
N SER A 196 15.71 -25.41 -26.77
CA SER A 196 17.07 -26.00 -26.66
C SER A 196 17.93 -25.32 -25.57
N GLN A 197 18.20 -26.07 -24.48
CA GLN A 197 19.49 -26.27 -23.78
C GLN A 197 20.33 -25.05 -23.25
N GLN A 198 20.35 -24.93 -21.90
CA GLN A 198 21.36 -24.47 -20.89
C GLN A 198 22.71 -23.81 -21.28
N PRO A 199 23.50 -23.17 -20.34
CA PRO A 199 23.23 -22.50 -19.04
C PRO A 199 24.02 -21.17 -18.78
N MET A 200 23.77 -20.53 -17.61
CA MET A 200 24.59 -19.56 -16.82
C MET A 200 24.78 -18.08 -17.29
N ASN A 201 24.28 -17.13 -16.44
CA ASN A 201 24.96 -15.97 -15.82
C ASN A 201 24.07 -14.69 -15.68
N ALA A 202 24.17 -14.05 -14.51
CA ALA A 202 23.46 -12.86 -13.98
C ALA A 202 23.54 -11.60 -14.90
N PRO A 203 22.70 -10.52 -14.77
CA PRO A 203 22.15 -9.94 -13.53
C PRO A 203 20.63 -9.64 -13.52
N ALA A 204 20.00 -9.71 -12.34
CA ALA A 204 18.58 -9.42 -12.16
C ALA A 204 18.32 -7.92 -12.09
N ASN A 205 17.52 -7.46 -13.06
CA ASN A 205 17.09 -6.09 -13.29
C ASN A 205 15.96 -5.69 -12.30
N THR A 206 16.09 -4.50 -11.72
CA THR A 206 15.15 -3.82 -10.82
C THR A 206 13.82 -3.53 -11.51
N THR A 207 12.72 -4.16 -11.07
CA THR A 207 11.36 -3.78 -11.49
C THR A 207 10.66 -3.00 -10.37
N VAL A 208 10.62 -1.68 -10.53
CA VAL A 208 9.84 -0.74 -9.70
C VAL A 208 8.36 -1.13 -9.74
N LYS A 209 7.75 -1.46 -8.58
CA LYS A 209 6.32 -1.76 -8.49
C LYS A 209 5.50 -0.46 -8.55
N LYS A 210 4.71 -0.30 -9.60
CA LYS A 210 3.84 0.86 -9.85
C LYS A 210 2.62 0.85 -8.90
N PRO A 211 2.15 2.00 -8.37
CA PRO A 211 0.96 2.06 -7.52
C PRO A 211 -0.31 1.57 -8.23
N PRO A 212 -1.37 1.13 -7.50
CA PRO A 212 -2.58 0.62 -8.12
C PRO A 212 -3.23 1.67 -9.02
N SER A 213 -3.45 1.25 -10.27
CA SER A 213 -4.08 2.01 -11.34
C SER A 213 -5.04 1.08 -12.08
N GLY A 214 -6.10 1.62 -12.67
CA GLY A 214 -7.05 0.84 -13.46
C GLY A 214 -7.40 1.53 -14.77
N ALA A 215 -7.87 0.76 -15.74
CA ALA A 215 -8.37 1.28 -17.00
C ALA A 215 -9.65 0.55 -17.39
N THR A 216 -10.61 1.31 -17.92
CA THR A 216 -11.83 0.83 -18.56
C THR A 216 -11.85 1.35 -19.98
N GLU A 217 -12.84 0.94 -20.78
CA GLU A 217 -13.04 1.50 -22.12
C GLU A 217 -13.33 3.01 -22.10
N LYS A 218 -13.91 3.52 -21.00
CA LYS A 218 -14.35 4.93 -20.90
C LYS A 218 -13.34 5.84 -20.19
N TYR A 219 -12.60 5.33 -19.22
CA TYR A 219 -11.67 6.11 -18.40
C TYR A 219 -10.52 5.26 -17.85
N SER A 220 -9.38 5.88 -17.56
CA SER A 220 -8.30 5.30 -16.76
C SER A 220 -8.07 6.11 -15.50
N TRP A 221 -7.62 5.48 -14.44
CA TRP A 221 -7.26 6.15 -13.20
C TRP A 221 -5.95 5.61 -12.66
N LYS A 222 -5.20 6.47 -11.99
CA LYS A 222 -4.00 6.15 -11.22
C LYS A 222 -4.02 7.00 -9.96
N GLN A 223 -3.21 6.63 -8.98
CA GLN A 223 -3.15 7.38 -7.73
C GLN A 223 -1.70 7.67 -7.34
N GLY A 224 -1.53 8.80 -6.67
CA GLY A 224 -0.40 9.07 -5.79
C GLY A 224 -0.76 8.72 -4.35
N ASP A 225 0.03 9.23 -3.41
CA ASP A 225 -0.18 9.02 -1.98
C ASP A 225 -1.43 9.79 -1.51
N ASP A 226 -1.58 11.03 -1.95
CA ASP A 226 -2.61 12.01 -1.55
C ASP A 226 -3.66 12.30 -2.63
N GLU A 227 -3.41 11.98 -3.90
CA GLU A 227 -4.33 12.29 -4.99
C GLU A 227 -4.68 11.10 -5.90
N ILE A 228 -5.78 11.23 -6.64
CA ILE A 228 -6.20 10.29 -7.69
C ILE A 228 -6.41 11.05 -8.98
N GLU A 229 -5.69 10.65 -10.03
CA GLU A 229 -5.80 11.22 -11.36
C GLU A 229 -6.64 10.27 -12.23
N ILE A 230 -7.78 10.77 -12.71
CA ILE A 230 -8.68 10.09 -13.63
C ILE A 230 -8.59 10.78 -14.99
N THR A 231 -8.38 9.99 -16.04
CA THR A 231 -8.25 10.45 -17.42
C THR A 231 -9.38 9.85 -18.26
N ILE A 232 -10.16 10.71 -18.91
CA ILE A 232 -11.30 10.34 -19.75
C ILE A 232 -11.06 10.87 -21.16
N LYS A 233 -11.02 9.98 -22.15
CA LYS A 233 -10.97 10.40 -23.55
C LYS A 233 -12.34 10.90 -23.97
N VAL A 234 -12.43 12.11 -24.49
CA VAL A 234 -13.68 12.72 -24.95
C VAL A 234 -13.60 13.11 -26.42
N SER A 235 -14.76 13.27 -27.04
CA SER A 235 -14.83 13.64 -28.46
C SER A 235 -14.11 14.97 -28.74
N PRO A 236 -13.45 15.15 -29.90
CA PRO A 236 -12.67 16.36 -30.22
C PRO A 236 -13.49 17.66 -30.22
N ASP A 237 -14.80 17.56 -30.40
CA ASP A 237 -15.77 18.66 -30.38
C ASP A 237 -16.34 18.95 -28.97
N CYS A 238 -15.99 18.15 -27.95
CA CYS A 238 -16.40 18.37 -26.56
C CYS A 238 -15.85 19.68 -26.01
N LYS A 239 -16.72 20.56 -25.50
CA LYS A 239 -16.35 21.82 -24.84
C LYS A 239 -16.62 21.74 -23.35
N SER A 240 -16.03 22.65 -22.57
CA SER A 240 -16.21 22.67 -21.11
C SER A 240 -17.68 22.77 -20.67
N LYS A 241 -18.54 23.42 -21.46
CA LYS A 241 -20.00 23.50 -21.21
C LYS A 241 -20.73 22.15 -21.34
N ASP A 242 -20.13 21.20 -22.05
CA ASP A 242 -20.69 19.86 -22.27
C ASP A 242 -20.22 18.88 -21.18
N VAL A 243 -19.37 19.32 -20.25
CA VAL A 243 -18.84 18.51 -19.14
C VAL A 243 -19.47 18.96 -17.83
N LYS A 244 -19.99 18.00 -17.07
CA LYS A 244 -20.55 18.23 -15.73
C LYS A 244 -19.92 17.26 -14.75
N VAL A 245 -19.06 17.77 -13.87
CA VAL A 245 -18.45 17.01 -12.79
C VAL A 245 -19.04 17.47 -11.46
N LYS A 246 -19.49 16.51 -10.65
CA LYS A 246 -19.91 16.75 -9.27
C LYS A 246 -19.05 15.92 -8.33
N PHE A 247 -18.34 16.59 -7.44
CA PHE A 247 -17.63 15.98 -6.32
C PHE A 247 -18.55 15.96 -5.10
N GLN A 248 -18.61 14.82 -4.44
CA GLN A 248 -19.14 14.67 -3.09
C GLN A 248 -18.08 13.96 -2.24
N THR A 249 -18.16 14.12 -0.93
CA THR A 249 -17.16 13.57 0.01
C THR A 249 -16.87 12.08 -0.17
N SER A 250 -17.83 11.29 -0.65
CA SER A 250 -17.64 9.85 -0.90
C SER A 250 -18.22 9.37 -2.25
N SER A 251 -18.53 10.28 -3.17
CA SER A 251 -19.10 9.91 -4.47
C SER A 251 -18.67 10.89 -5.56
N ILE A 252 -18.70 10.41 -6.81
CA ILE A 252 -18.44 11.25 -7.98
C ILE A 252 -19.53 11.02 -9.03
N THR A 253 -19.86 12.09 -9.76
CA THR A 253 -20.64 11.99 -10.99
C THR A 253 -19.97 12.82 -12.09
N VAL A 254 -19.68 12.19 -13.22
CA VAL A 254 -19.09 12.78 -14.42
C VAL A 254 -20.01 12.50 -15.59
N GLU A 255 -20.49 13.57 -16.21
CA GLU A 255 -21.38 13.53 -17.36
C GLU A 255 -20.75 14.34 -18.49
N VAL A 256 -20.72 13.76 -19.69
CA VAL A 256 -20.17 14.40 -20.91
C VAL A 256 -21.25 14.34 -21.98
N LYS A 257 -21.67 15.51 -22.49
CA LYS A 257 -22.73 15.67 -23.50
C LYS A 257 -24.06 14.97 -23.15
N GLY A 258 -24.42 14.91 -21.87
CA GLY A 258 -25.63 14.23 -21.41
C GLY A 258 -25.44 12.75 -21.05
N GLU A 259 -24.29 12.15 -21.36
CA GLU A 259 -24.00 10.75 -21.03
C GLU A 259 -23.22 10.64 -19.73
N SER A 260 -23.68 9.78 -18.82
CA SER A 260 -22.96 9.47 -17.57
C SER A 260 -21.76 8.56 -17.86
N VAL A 261 -20.55 9.12 -17.75
CA VAL A 261 -19.28 8.43 -18.05
C VAL A 261 -18.69 7.74 -16.82
N LEU A 262 -18.79 8.39 -15.65
CA LEU A 262 -18.32 7.85 -14.37
C LEU A 262 -19.30 8.29 -13.27
N LYS A 263 -19.95 7.34 -12.61
CA LYS A 263 -20.88 7.64 -11.51
C LYS A 263 -20.85 6.53 -10.48
N GLY A 264 -20.67 6.86 -9.22
CA GLY A 264 -20.70 5.89 -8.14
C GLY A 264 -20.09 6.39 -6.83
N ASN A 265 -20.12 5.51 -5.84
CA ASN A 265 -19.44 5.73 -4.56
C ASN A 265 -17.96 5.47 -4.74
N LEU A 266 -17.15 6.41 -4.25
CA LEU A 266 -15.70 6.34 -4.28
C LEU A 266 -15.21 5.35 -3.22
N PHE A 267 -14.07 4.70 -3.48
CA PHE A 267 -13.47 3.77 -2.52
C PHE A 267 -13.13 4.44 -1.18
N GLY A 268 -12.65 5.69 -1.23
CA GLY A 268 -12.32 6.49 -0.06
C GLY A 268 -13.04 7.85 -0.04
N ILE A 269 -12.77 8.61 1.03
CA ILE A 269 -13.28 9.97 1.20
C ILE A 269 -12.33 10.95 0.50
N ILE A 270 -12.89 11.98 -0.13
CA ILE A 270 -12.15 13.05 -0.81
C ILE A 270 -12.43 14.42 -0.19
N HIS A 271 -11.50 15.35 -0.31
CA HIS A 271 -11.72 16.77 -0.08
C HIS A 271 -12.31 17.39 -1.35
N THR A 272 -13.60 17.74 -1.31
CA THR A 272 -14.31 18.29 -2.47
C THR A 272 -13.75 19.63 -2.94
N ASP A 273 -13.20 20.42 -2.00
CA ASP A 273 -12.73 21.77 -2.26
C ASP A 273 -11.34 21.80 -2.92
N GLY A 274 -10.55 20.73 -2.77
CA GLY A 274 -9.27 20.55 -3.48
C GLY A 274 -9.32 19.53 -4.62
N SER A 275 -10.48 18.93 -4.89
CA SER A 275 -10.68 18.12 -6.09
C SER A 275 -10.99 19.01 -7.30
N THR A 276 -10.34 18.77 -8.44
CA THR A 276 -10.47 19.61 -9.64
C THR A 276 -10.68 18.80 -10.91
N TRP A 277 -11.11 19.47 -11.98
CA TRP A 277 -11.13 18.87 -13.31
C TRP A 277 -10.70 19.89 -14.36
N SER A 278 -10.09 19.40 -15.43
CA SER A 278 -9.67 20.21 -16.58
C SER A 278 -9.93 19.48 -17.89
N LEU A 279 -10.19 20.23 -18.95
CA LEU A 279 -10.35 19.72 -20.31
C LEU A 279 -9.20 20.23 -21.15
N SER A 280 -8.38 19.32 -21.68
CA SER A 280 -7.18 19.64 -22.47
C SER A 280 -7.19 18.94 -23.84
N GLY A 281 -6.54 19.53 -24.84
CA GLY A 281 -6.45 18.97 -26.20
C GLY A 281 -6.36 20.02 -27.30
N ASP A 282 -5.85 19.61 -28.46
CA ASP A 282 -5.52 20.49 -29.60
C ASP A 282 -6.60 20.52 -30.71
N GLY A 283 -7.78 19.96 -30.43
CA GLY A 283 -8.91 19.91 -31.37
C GLY A 283 -8.97 18.66 -32.25
N LYS A 284 -7.94 17.80 -32.25
CA LYS A 284 -7.99 16.46 -32.88
C LYS A 284 -8.25 15.34 -31.87
N GLN A 285 -7.80 15.53 -30.63
CA GLN A 285 -8.11 14.66 -29.50
C GLN A 285 -8.28 15.53 -28.25
N ARG A 286 -9.33 15.27 -27.46
CA ARG A 286 -9.58 15.96 -26.19
C ARG A 286 -9.62 14.96 -25.05
N THR A 287 -9.12 15.40 -23.90
CA THR A 287 -9.01 14.58 -22.69
C THR A 287 -9.50 15.40 -21.50
N LEU A 288 -10.46 14.82 -20.78
CA LEU A 288 -10.93 15.32 -19.49
C LEU A 288 -10.09 14.67 -18.39
N SER A 289 -9.34 15.48 -17.65
CA SER A 289 -8.55 15.05 -16.50
C SER A 289 -9.24 15.50 -15.22
N ILE A 290 -9.42 14.58 -14.27
CA ILE A 290 -10.04 14.83 -12.97
C ILE A 290 -9.02 14.43 -11.90
N GLU A 291 -8.80 15.30 -10.93
CA GLU A 291 -7.88 15.11 -9.83
C GLU A 291 -8.67 15.13 -8.53
N LEU A 292 -8.65 14.03 -7.78
CA LEU A 292 -9.33 13.91 -6.49
C LEU A 292 -8.31 13.99 -5.37
N GLU A 293 -8.45 14.95 -4.49
CA GLU A 293 -7.67 15.04 -3.26
C GLU A 293 -8.24 14.08 -2.23
N LYS A 294 -7.46 13.11 -1.77
CA LYS A 294 -7.90 12.15 -0.77
C LYS A 294 -7.96 12.85 0.59
N ALA A 295 -9.02 12.60 1.35
CA ALA A 295 -9.12 13.09 2.72
C ALA A 295 -8.24 12.30 3.71
N LYS A 296 -7.70 11.16 3.27
CA LYS A 296 -6.80 10.29 4.02
C LYS A 296 -5.79 9.71 3.06
N GLU A 297 -4.51 9.67 3.46
CA GLU A 297 -3.41 9.04 2.73
C GLU A 297 -3.53 7.51 2.76
N ILE A 298 -4.59 6.99 2.12
CA ILE A 298 -4.86 5.56 1.96
C ILE A 298 -4.68 5.20 0.48
N THR A 299 -4.11 4.03 0.21
CA THR A 299 -4.06 3.49 -1.15
C THR A 299 -5.42 2.91 -1.52
N TRP A 300 -6.04 3.45 -2.56
CA TRP A 300 -7.31 2.98 -3.08
C TRP A 300 -7.10 1.72 -3.91
N THR A 301 -7.80 0.63 -3.58
CA THR A 301 -7.67 -0.61 -4.37
C THR A 301 -8.54 -0.60 -5.63
N ALA A 302 -9.50 0.31 -5.69
CA ALA A 302 -10.38 0.57 -6.83
C ALA A 302 -10.78 2.05 -6.82
N LEU A 303 -11.24 2.58 -7.95
CA LEU A 303 -11.76 3.95 -8.01
C LEU A 303 -13.15 4.06 -7.35
N LEU A 304 -14.02 3.08 -7.63
CA LEU A 304 -15.37 2.99 -7.09
C LEU A 304 -15.52 1.75 -6.20
N GLN A 305 -16.50 1.77 -5.30
CA GLN A 305 -16.94 0.64 -4.49
C GLN A 305 -17.78 -0.36 -5.29
#